data_AF-C3N3V9-F1
#
_entry.id   AF-C3N3V9-F1
#
_cell.length_a   1.000
_cell.length_b   1.000
_cell.length_c   1.000
_cell.angle_alpha   90.00
_cell.angle_beta   90.00
_cell.angle_gamma   90.00
#
_symmetry.space_group_name_H-M   'P 1'
#
loop_
_entity.id
_entity.type
_entity.pdbx_description
1 polymer ?
#
loop_
_entity_poly.entity_id
_entity_poly.type
_entity_poly.pdbx_seq_one_letter_code
_entity_poly.pdbx_strand_id
1 'polypeptide(L)'
;MISLILTLDHKRLEGLVEDFLANPSLSLYTMMWKAYTNHIYWEEEILFKKITDTSFLAIIRSLEIEHGSMWILLKQTEELLKSNEIEGAKDKIREFMRVLLEHDGAEEGSVYQFLESLSDEEQAKLVLEDIELAEPPSDWKCHAIT
;
A
#
# COMPACT_ATOMS: atom_id res chain seq x y z
N MET A 1 -10.03 15.86 4.92
CA MET A 1 -9.18 15.43 6.04
C MET A 1 -8.54 14.08 5.75
N ILE A 2 -9.30 13.14 5.18
CA ILE A 2 -8.85 11.77 4.94
C ILE A 2 -7.68 11.70 3.94
N SER A 3 -7.66 12.52 2.89
CA SER A 3 -6.56 12.51 1.91
C SER A 3 -5.21 12.81 2.57
N LEU A 4 -5.15 13.76 3.52
CA LEU A 4 -3.92 14.05 4.25
C LEU A 4 -3.44 12.85 5.10
N ILE A 5 -4.37 12.15 5.74
CA ILE A 5 -4.06 10.99 6.59
C ILE A 5 -3.43 9.89 5.73
N LEU A 6 -4.04 9.59 4.58
CA LEU A 6 -3.57 8.54 3.69
C LEU A 6 -2.24 8.90 3.01
N THR A 7 -2.05 10.15 2.58
CA THR A 7 -0.74 10.65 2.10
C THR A 7 0.36 10.58 3.17
N LEU A 8 0.01 10.75 4.46
CA LEU A 8 0.98 10.54 5.53
C LEU A 8 1.33 9.06 5.72
N ASP A 9 0.41 8.15 5.39
CA ASP A 9 0.68 6.71 5.37
C ASP A 9 1.61 6.31 4.21
N HIS A 10 1.43 6.89 3.01
CA HIS A 10 2.39 6.77 1.90
C HIS A 10 3.80 7.17 2.34
N LYS A 11 3.96 8.36 2.92
CA LYS A 11 5.25 8.84 3.42
C LYS A 11 5.86 7.94 4.48
N ARG A 12 5.02 7.30 5.31
CA ARG A 12 5.47 6.32 6.31
C ARG A 12 6.01 5.06 5.63
N LEU A 13 5.38 4.57 4.56
CA LEU A 13 5.87 3.46 3.74
C LEU A 13 7.17 3.80 3.02
N GLU A 14 7.22 4.97 2.37
CA GLU A 14 8.44 5.48 1.73
C GLU A 14 9.62 5.52 2.72
N GLY A 15 9.40 6.02 3.95
CA GLY A 15 10.45 6.05 4.98
C GLY A 15 10.95 4.66 5.36
N LEU A 16 10.06 3.65 5.47
CA LEU A 16 10.47 2.27 5.74
C LEU A 16 11.31 1.68 4.59
N VAL A 17 10.98 2.03 3.35
CA VAL A 17 11.75 1.65 2.16
C VAL A 17 13.14 2.27 2.20
N GLU A 18 13.25 3.56 2.51
CA GLU A 18 14.53 4.26 2.64
C GLU A 18 15.41 3.66 3.75
N ASP A 19 14.82 3.39 4.91
CA ASP A 19 15.50 2.73 6.03
C ASP A 19 16.03 1.34 5.65
N PHE A 20 15.24 0.56 4.90
CA PHE A 20 15.67 -0.73 4.39
C PHE A 20 16.82 -0.60 3.39
N LEU A 21 16.76 0.35 2.46
CA LEU A 21 17.83 0.57 1.47
C LEU A 21 19.15 0.97 2.13
N ALA A 22 19.09 1.72 3.25
CA ALA A 22 20.25 2.11 4.04
C ALA A 22 20.83 0.93 4.83
N ASN A 23 19.99 0.08 5.42
CA ASN A 23 20.42 -1.03 6.28
C ASN A 23 19.54 -2.29 6.13
N PRO A 24 19.71 -3.09 5.05
CA PRO A 24 18.84 -4.21 4.76
C PRO A 24 18.86 -5.27 5.87
N SER A 25 17.69 -5.64 6.37
CA SER A 25 17.55 -6.73 7.36
C SER A 25 16.19 -7.39 7.28
N LEU A 26 16.09 -8.64 7.76
CA LEU A 26 14.81 -9.35 7.88
C LEU A 26 13.82 -8.65 8.82
N SER A 27 14.32 -7.92 9.83
CA SER A 27 13.48 -7.16 10.74
C SER A 27 12.81 -5.99 10.01
N LEU A 28 13.59 -5.18 9.29
CA LEU A 28 13.06 -4.07 8.48
C LEU A 28 12.13 -4.58 7.38
N TYR A 29 12.49 -5.67 6.71
CA TYR A 29 11.61 -6.34 5.76
C TYR A 29 10.25 -6.71 6.37
N THR A 30 10.24 -7.31 7.57
CA THR A 30 9.00 -7.73 8.24
C THR A 30 8.12 -6.53 8.58
N MET A 31 8.73 -5.40 8.99
CA MET A 31 7.99 -4.16 9.25
C MET A 31 7.42 -3.57 7.96
N MET A 32 8.20 -3.51 6.87
CA MET A 32 7.73 -3.09 5.55
C MET A 32 6.58 -3.96 5.06
N TRP A 33 6.73 -5.29 5.14
CA TRP A 33 5.70 -6.24 4.73
C TRP A 33 4.39 -6.00 5.48
N LYS A 34 4.44 -5.90 6.81
CA LYS A 34 3.25 -5.61 7.62
C LYS A 34 2.63 -4.26 7.25
N ALA A 35 3.46 -3.22 7.13
CA ALA A 35 2.99 -1.88 6.81
C ALA A 35 2.29 -1.83 5.45
N TYR A 36 2.91 -2.44 4.43
CA TYR A 36 2.39 -2.48 3.08
C TYR A 36 1.09 -3.30 2.99
N THR A 37 1.08 -4.50 3.58
CA THR A 37 -0.11 -5.37 3.56
C THR A 37 -1.30 -4.77 4.30
N ASN A 38 -1.07 -4.04 5.40
CA ASN A 38 -2.14 -3.28 6.07
C ASN A 38 -2.68 -2.17 5.18
N HIS A 39 -1.79 -1.40 4.56
CA HIS A 39 -2.12 -0.27 3.70
C HIS A 39 -3.04 -0.70 2.54
N ILE A 40 -2.60 -1.67 1.73
CA ILE A 40 -3.40 -2.14 0.60
C ILE A 40 -4.68 -2.89 1.02
N TYR A 41 -4.71 -3.47 2.22
CA TYR A 41 -5.92 -4.07 2.78
C TYR A 41 -6.98 -2.99 3.06
N TRP A 42 -6.57 -1.87 3.68
CA TRP A 42 -7.48 -0.74 3.91
C TRP A 42 -8.03 -0.22 2.58
N GLU A 43 -7.21 -0.15 1.55
CA GLU A 43 -7.63 0.31 0.24
C GLU A 43 -8.63 -0.65 -0.43
N GLU A 44 -8.22 -1.89 -0.66
CA GLU A 44 -9.01 -2.87 -1.40
C GLU A 44 -10.31 -3.25 -0.69
N GLU A 45 -10.26 -3.39 0.64
CA GLU A 45 -11.36 -3.96 1.40
C GLU A 45 -12.30 -2.92 2.01
N ILE A 46 -11.87 -1.66 2.10
CA ILE A 46 -12.62 -0.59 2.78
C ILE A 46 -12.77 0.62 1.87
N LEU A 47 -11.67 1.27 1.48
CA LEU A 47 -11.71 2.58 0.81
C LEU A 47 -12.29 2.48 -0.60
N PHE A 48 -11.78 1.57 -1.43
CA PHE A 48 -12.26 1.39 -2.81
C PHE A 48 -13.74 1.00 -2.85
N LYS A 49 -14.24 0.30 -1.82
CA LYS A 49 -15.66 -0.06 -1.71
C LYS A 49 -16.58 1.12 -1.39
N LYS A 50 -16.05 2.26 -0.92
CA LYS A 50 -16.84 3.49 -0.76
C LYS A 50 -17.05 4.23 -2.08
N ILE A 51 -16.27 3.90 -3.11
CA ILE A 51 -16.36 4.58 -4.41
C ILE A 51 -17.55 4.00 -5.18
N THR A 52 -18.64 4.76 -5.21
CA THR A 52 -19.86 4.38 -5.94
C THR A 52 -19.85 4.83 -7.40
N ASP A 53 -18.93 5.72 -7.78
CA ASP A 53 -18.81 6.19 -9.16
C ASP A 53 -18.10 5.15 -10.03
N THR A 54 -18.86 4.52 -10.92
CA THR A 54 -18.36 3.50 -11.85
C THR A 54 -17.28 3.99 -12.80
N SER A 55 -17.07 5.30 -12.96
CA SER A 55 -15.97 5.85 -13.77
C SER A 55 -14.59 5.50 -13.19
N PHE A 56 -14.50 5.22 -11.89
CA PHE A 56 -13.26 4.84 -11.21
C PHE A 56 -12.88 3.37 -11.40
N LEU A 57 -13.75 2.53 -11.94
CA LEU A 57 -13.50 1.08 -12.04
C LEU A 57 -12.20 0.74 -12.78
N ALA A 58 -11.84 1.51 -13.81
CA ALA A 58 -10.59 1.31 -14.55
C ALA A 58 -9.36 1.71 -13.72
N ILE A 59 -9.47 2.79 -12.93
CA ILE A 59 -8.39 3.30 -12.08
C ILE A 59 -8.15 2.30 -10.93
N ILE A 60 -9.22 1.92 -10.20
CA ILE A 60 -9.14 0.96 -9.10
C ILE A 60 -8.49 -0.35 -9.55
N ARG A 61 -8.87 -0.88 -10.72
CA ARG A 61 -8.25 -2.10 -11.25
C ARG A 61 -6.76 -1.91 -11.56
N SER A 62 -6.33 -0.73 -12.01
CA SER A 62 -4.90 -0.44 -12.22
C SER A 62 -4.15 -0.45 -10.90
N LEU A 63 -4.71 0.23 -9.89
CA LEU A 63 -4.16 0.29 -8.53
C LEU A 63 -4.03 -1.10 -7.92
N GLU A 64 -5.06 -1.96 -8.00
CA GLU A 64 -5.01 -3.35 -7.53
C GLU A 64 -3.93 -4.19 -8.25
N ILE A 65 -3.71 -3.98 -9.55
CA ILE A 65 -2.64 -4.66 -10.31
C ILE A 65 -1.26 -4.19 -9.84
N GLU A 66 -1.11 -2.89 -9.57
CA GLU A 66 0.11 -2.31 -9.02
C GLU A 66 0.39 -2.84 -7.60
N HIS A 67 -0.66 -3.01 -6.77
CA HIS A 67 -0.54 -3.71 -5.49
C HIS A 67 0.02 -5.13 -5.68
N GLY A 68 -0.57 -5.92 -6.58
CA GLY A 68 -0.07 -7.27 -6.87
C GLY A 68 1.40 -7.27 -7.33
N SER A 69 1.79 -6.28 -8.13
CA SER A 69 3.18 -6.14 -8.61
C SER A 69 4.15 -5.84 -7.47
N MET A 70 3.79 -4.89 -6.60
CA MET A 70 4.57 -4.53 -5.41
C MET A 70 4.67 -5.70 -4.41
N TRP A 71 3.57 -6.43 -4.20
CA TRP A 71 3.54 -7.66 -3.40
C TRP A 71 4.56 -8.69 -3.88
N ILE A 72 4.62 -8.95 -5.19
CA ILE A 72 5.58 -9.90 -5.79
C ILE A 72 7.02 -9.43 -5.54
N LEU A 73 7.30 -8.14 -5.72
CA LEU A 73 8.64 -7.58 -5.48
C LEU A 73 9.06 -7.76 -4.00
N LEU A 74 8.15 -7.55 -3.05
CA LEU A 74 8.44 -7.82 -1.64
C LEU A 74 8.66 -9.31 -1.35
N LYS A 75 7.92 -10.22 -2.00
CA LYS A 75 8.19 -11.67 -1.85
C LYS A 75 9.58 -12.05 -2.38
N GLN A 76 9.98 -11.51 -3.53
CA GLN A 76 11.32 -11.72 -4.10
C GLN A 76 12.42 -11.16 -3.20
N THR A 77 12.21 -9.97 -2.61
CA THR A 77 13.12 -9.39 -1.62
C THR A 77 13.34 -10.32 -0.43
N GLU A 78 12.28 -10.95 0.09
CA GLU A 78 12.36 -11.92 1.19
C GLU A 78 13.28 -13.10 0.86
N GLU A 79 13.10 -13.68 -0.32
CA GLU A 79 13.86 -14.84 -0.79
C GLU A 79 15.35 -14.51 -0.94
N LEU A 80 15.65 -13.32 -1.48
CA LEU A 80 17.01 -12.81 -1.63
C LEU A 80 17.65 -12.54 -0.27
N LEU A 81 16.94 -11.93 0.68
CA LEU A 81 17.42 -11.73 2.06
C LEU A 81 17.71 -13.06 2.75
N LYS A 82 16.83 -14.05 2.64
CA LYS A 82 17.02 -15.40 3.22
C LYS A 82 18.24 -16.11 2.61
N SER A 83 18.57 -15.78 1.37
CA SER A 83 19.74 -16.31 0.65
C SER A 83 21.00 -15.46 0.83
N ASN A 84 20.94 -14.40 1.67
CA ASN A 84 22.00 -13.44 1.89
C ASN A 84 22.47 -12.67 0.63
N GLU A 85 21.61 -12.57 -0.38
CA GLU A 85 21.80 -11.81 -1.62
C GLU A 85 21.36 -10.35 -1.43
N ILE A 86 22.11 -9.61 -0.60
CA ILE A 86 21.71 -8.29 -0.09
C ILE A 86 21.53 -7.25 -1.21
N GLU A 87 22.43 -7.19 -2.20
CA GLU A 87 22.29 -6.20 -3.27
C GLU A 87 21.12 -6.53 -4.20
N GLY A 88 20.85 -7.82 -4.45
CA GLY A 88 19.64 -8.23 -5.18
C GLY A 88 18.36 -7.82 -4.44
N ALA A 89 18.33 -7.98 -3.11
CA ALA A 89 17.20 -7.52 -2.29
C ALA A 89 17.01 -6.00 -2.39
N LYS A 90 18.09 -5.21 -2.39
CA LYS A 90 18.03 -3.75 -2.58
C LYS A 90 17.53 -3.37 -3.96
N ASP A 91 17.96 -4.08 -5.02
CA ASP A 91 17.47 -3.84 -6.38
C ASP A 91 15.95 -4.06 -6.47
N LYS A 92 15.43 -5.11 -5.84
CA LYS A 92 13.97 -5.35 -5.78
C LYS A 92 13.22 -4.28 -4.98
N ILE A 93 13.80 -3.77 -3.91
CA ILE A 93 13.21 -2.65 -3.17
C ILE A 93 13.27 -1.33 -3.94
N ARG A 94 14.29 -1.08 -4.78
CA ARG A 94 14.29 0.08 -5.70
C ARG A 94 13.22 -0.04 -6.77
N GLU A 95 13.03 -1.24 -7.32
CA GLU A 95 11.92 -1.51 -8.25
C GLU A 95 10.57 -1.27 -7.57
N PHE A 96 10.39 -1.75 -6.33
CA PHE A 96 9.19 -1.51 -5.51
C PHE A 96 8.96 -0.01 -5.32
N MET A 97 9.98 0.75 -4.89
CA MET A 97 9.87 2.19 -4.66
C MET A 97 9.42 2.95 -5.91
N ARG A 98 9.90 2.55 -7.09
CA ARG A 98 9.49 3.17 -8.35
C ARG A 98 8.00 2.95 -8.62
N VAL A 99 7.50 1.73 -8.38
CA VAL A 99 6.07 1.43 -8.55
C VAL A 99 5.25 2.17 -7.50
N LEU A 100 5.68 2.18 -6.24
CA LEU A 100 5.02 2.90 -5.14
C LEU A 100 4.84 4.38 -5.49
N LEU A 101 5.89 5.09 -5.90
CA LEU A 101 5.78 6.53 -6.22
C LEU A 101 4.85 6.83 -7.41
N GLU A 102 4.81 5.96 -8.42
CA GLU A 102 3.89 6.09 -9.56
C GLU A 102 2.44 5.83 -9.11
N HIS A 103 2.26 4.81 -8.26
CA HIS A 103 0.99 4.40 -7.67
C HIS A 103 0.40 5.49 -6.76
N ASP A 104 1.16 5.94 -5.76
CA ASP A 104 0.76 6.95 -4.78
C ASP A 104 0.29 8.22 -5.48
N GLY A 105 1.02 8.69 -6.50
CA GLY A 105 0.64 9.87 -7.26
C GLY A 105 -0.67 9.71 -8.04
N ALA A 106 -0.91 8.52 -8.60
CA ALA A 106 -2.16 8.22 -9.31
C ALA A 106 -3.34 8.14 -8.33
N GLU A 107 -3.15 7.50 -7.19
CA GLU A 107 -4.18 7.34 -6.16
C GLU A 107 -4.55 8.68 -5.50
N GLU A 108 -3.54 9.46 -5.09
CA GLU A 108 -3.72 10.78 -4.49
C GLU A 108 -4.45 11.76 -5.41
N GLY A 109 -4.17 11.66 -6.71
CA GLY A 109 -4.80 12.48 -7.75
C GLY A 109 -6.21 12.02 -8.16
N SER A 110 -6.67 10.87 -7.67
CA SER A 110 -7.96 10.28 -8.06
C SER A 110 -8.79 9.81 -6.87
N VAL A 111 -8.53 8.61 -6.36
CA VAL A 111 -9.30 7.96 -5.28
C VAL A 111 -9.35 8.84 -4.05
N TYR A 112 -8.22 9.42 -3.62
CA TYR A 112 -8.21 10.24 -2.40
C TYR A 112 -8.98 11.54 -2.60
N GLN A 113 -8.98 12.13 -3.80
CA GLN A 113 -9.82 13.30 -4.10
C GLN A 113 -11.32 12.97 -4.01
N PHE A 114 -11.72 11.77 -4.44
CA PHE A 114 -13.10 11.32 -4.28
C PHE A 114 -13.44 11.14 -2.79
N LEU A 115 -12.60 10.45 -2.02
CA LEU A 115 -12.82 10.22 -0.60
C LEU A 115 -12.86 11.53 0.21
N GLU A 116 -12.04 12.51 -0.18
CA GLU A 116 -12.01 13.85 0.40
C GLU A 116 -13.31 14.64 0.13
N SER A 117 -14.07 14.27 -0.92
CA SER A 117 -15.36 14.89 -1.24
C SER A 117 -16.55 14.33 -0.45
N LEU A 118 -16.35 13.23 0.28
CA LEU A 118 -17.35 12.68 1.21
C LEU A 118 -17.62 13.67 2.35
N SER A 119 -18.76 13.51 3.03
CA SER A 119 -19.06 14.36 4.18
C SER A 119 -18.04 14.18 5.32
N ASP A 120 -17.85 15.22 6.14
CA ASP A 120 -16.94 15.15 7.30
C ASP A 120 -17.28 13.98 8.25
N GLU A 121 -18.57 13.65 8.39
CA GLU A 121 -19.05 12.51 9.19
C GLU A 121 -18.61 11.18 8.57
N GLU A 122 -18.76 11.01 7.26
CA GLU A 122 -18.30 9.81 6.55
C GLU A 122 -16.79 9.65 6.60
N GLN A 123 -16.03 10.74 6.44
CA GLN A 123 -14.58 10.73 6.57
C GLN A 123 -14.14 10.37 7.99
N ALA A 124 -14.79 10.94 9.01
CA ALA A 124 -14.49 10.63 10.41
C ALA A 124 -14.76 9.17 10.74
N LYS A 125 -15.89 8.62 10.25
CA LYS A 125 -16.24 7.21 10.42
C LYS A 125 -15.22 6.29 9.75
N LEU A 126 -14.83 6.60 8.52
CA LEU A 126 -13.80 5.85 7.80
C LEU A 126 -12.51 5.73 8.60
N VAL A 127 -12.04 6.83 9.17
CA VAL A 127 -10.77 6.86 9.92
C VAL A 127 -10.92 6.16 11.27
N LEU A 128 -11.93 6.53 12.07
CA LEU A 128 -12.03 6.14 13.47
C LEU A 128 -12.62 4.75 13.70
N GLU A 129 -13.43 4.26 12.76
CA GLU A 129 -14.13 2.97 12.90
C GLU A 129 -13.65 1.94 11.89
N ASP A 130 -13.58 2.32 10.61
CA ASP A 130 -13.29 1.35 9.55
C ASP A 130 -11.77 1.06 9.45
N ILE A 131 -10.90 2.07 9.39
CA ILE A 131 -9.44 1.90 9.18
C ILE A 131 -8.69 1.56 10.48
N GLU A 132 -8.91 2.31 11.57
CA GLU A 132 -8.15 2.15 12.82
C GLU A 132 -8.25 0.72 13.40
N LEU A 133 -9.37 0.04 13.17
CA LEU A 133 -9.64 -1.30 13.70
C LEU A 133 -9.32 -2.43 12.69
N ALA A 134 -8.95 -2.08 11.47
CA ALA A 134 -8.77 -3.02 10.38
C ALA A 134 -7.36 -3.60 10.36
N GLU A 135 -7.27 -4.93 10.52
CA GLU A 135 -6.08 -5.72 10.20
C GLU A 135 -6.43 -6.80 9.17
N PRO A 136 -5.56 -7.05 8.18
CA PRO A 136 -5.78 -8.13 7.22
C PRO A 136 -5.83 -9.49 7.92
N PRO A 137 -6.82 -10.35 7.59
CA PRO A 137 -6.83 -11.75 8.03
C PRO A 137 -5.54 -12.47 7.65
N SER A 138 -5.18 -13.52 8.40
CA SER A 138 -3.91 -14.24 8.20
C SER A 138 -3.75 -14.90 6.81
N ASP A 139 -4.88 -15.22 6.17
CA ASP A 139 -4.95 -15.83 4.85
C ASP A 139 -5.30 -14.83 3.74
N TRP A 140 -5.43 -13.54 4.08
CA TRP A 140 -5.71 -12.48 3.12
C TRP A 140 -4.54 -12.29 2.16
N LYS A 141 -4.88 -11.96 0.92
CA LYS A 141 -3.96 -11.62 -0.16
C LYS A 141 -4.56 -10.50 -0.98
N CYS A 142 -3.70 -9.65 -1.52
CA CYS A 142 -4.07 -8.68 -2.56
C CYS A 142 -4.92 -9.35 -3.64
N HIS A 143 -5.99 -8.68 -4.09
CA HIS A 143 -6.93 -9.18 -5.09
C HIS A 143 -6.26 -9.58 -6.42
N ALA A 144 -5.16 -8.94 -6.79
CA ALA A 144 -4.42 -9.26 -8.00
C ALA A 144 -3.49 -10.48 -7.86
N ILE A 145 -3.33 -11.05 -6.65
CA ILE A 145 -2.54 -12.25 -6.40
C ILE A 145 -3.44 -13.49 -6.42
N THR A 146 -3.37 -14.23 -7.53
CA THR A 146 -4.06 -15.52 -7.73
C THR A 146 -3.30 -16.71 -7.16
#